data_AF-A0A3D1FZI2-F1
#
_entry.id   AF-A0A3D1FZI2-F1
#
_cell.length_a   1.000
_cell.length_b   1.000
_cell.length_c   1.000
_cell.angle_alpha   90.00
_cell.angle_beta   90.00
_cell.angle_gamma   90.00
#
_symmetry.space_group_name_H-M   'P 1'
#
loop_
_entity.id
_entity.type
_entity.pdbx_description
1 polymer ?
#
loop_
_entity_poly.entity_id
_entity_poly.type
_entity_poly.pdbx_seq_one_letter_code
_entity_poly.pdbx_strand_id
1 'polypeptide(L)'
;ILLTALCFGLIHMQPLSLLPILFMGVIFGYVKHWTGTLWAPIALHFINNGFALGTAYLNNGQLLSERSLIGDVWPVIGLLPLALGLWMLSRPNQA
;
A
#
# COMPACT_ATOMS: atom_id res chain seq x y z
N ILE A 1 -3.45 -8.64 11.94
CA ILE A 1 -2.80 -7.69 11.00
C ILE A 1 -1.82 -8.43 10.10
N LEU A 2 -0.75 -9.05 10.62
CA LEU A 2 0.25 -9.72 9.76
C LEU A 2 -0.31 -10.93 8.99
N LEU A 3 -1.06 -11.82 9.64
CA LEU A 3 -1.69 -12.96 8.96
C LEU A 3 -2.64 -12.50 7.85
N THR A 4 -3.50 -11.52 8.14
CA THR A 4 -4.44 -10.95 7.17
C THR A 4 -3.73 -10.24 6.02
N ALA A 5 -2.61 -9.54 6.29
CA ALA A 5 -1.80 -8.89 5.26
C ALA A 5 -1.08 -9.90 4.36
N LEU A 6 -0.57 -11.00 4.93
CA LEU A 6 0.03 -12.10 4.18
C LEU A 6 -0.99 -12.79 3.29
N CYS A 7 -2.17 -13.13 3.81
CA CYS A 7 -3.25 -13.69 3.01
C CYS A 7 -3.68 -12.74 1.87
N PHE A 8 -3.79 -11.44 2.16
CA PHE A 8 -4.08 -10.42 1.15
C PHE A 8 -3.03 -10.38 0.04
N GLY A 9 -1.74 -10.39 0.40
CA GLY A 9 -0.63 -10.46 -0.57
C GLY A 9 -0.64 -11.72 -1.44
N LEU A 10 -0.86 -12.88 -0.83
CA LEU A 10 -0.83 -14.17 -1.56
C LEU A 10 -2.00 -14.31 -2.55
N ILE A 11 -3.19 -13.78 -2.22
CA ILE A 11 -4.36 -13.85 -3.10
C ILE A 11 -4.18 -13.00 -4.36
N HIS A 12 -3.30 -12.00 -4.36
CA HIS A 12 -3.05 -11.17 -5.53
C HIS A 12 -2.24 -11.88 -6.63
N MET A 13 -1.62 -13.04 -6.34
CA MET A 13 -0.91 -13.86 -7.33
C MET A 13 0.17 -13.09 -8.13
N GLN A 14 0.78 -12.07 -7.51
CA GLN A 14 1.81 -11.22 -8.11
C GLN A 14 3.09 -11.31 -7.26
N PRO A 15 4.03 -12.22 -7.58
CA PRO A 15 5.20 -12.45 -6.73
C PRO A 15 6.13 -11.24 -6.62
N LEU A 16 6.31 -10.49 -7.72
CA LEU A 16 7.15 -9.28 -7.74
C LEU A 16 6.54 -8.15 -6.88
N SER A 17 5.21 -8.05 -6.89
CA SER A 17 4.42 -7.10 -6.10
C SER A 17 4.11 -7.57 -4.67
N LEU A 18 4.53 -8.78 -4.29
CA LEU A 18 4.12 -9.38 -3.01
C LEU A 18 4.51 -8.50 -1.82
N LEU A 19 5.73 -7.96 -1.83
CA LEU A 19 6.23 -7.12 -0.76
C LEU A 19 5.47 -5.77 -0.67
N PRO A 20 5.27 -5.01 -1.78
CA PRO A 20 4.38 -3.85 -1.79
C PRO A 20 2.96 -4.14 -1.29
N ILE A 21 2.35 -5.24 -1.75
CA ILE A 21 0.96 -5.59 -1.40
C ILE A 21 0.84 -6.02 0.06
N LEU A 22 1.81 -6.77 0.57
CA LEU A 22 1.87 -7.14 1.99
C LEU A 22 1.98 -5.89 2.86
N PHE A 23 2.81 -4.92 2.47
CA PHE A 23 2.96 -3.66 3.19
C PHE A 23 1.64 -2.86 3.23
N MET A 24 0.95 -2.78 2.10
CA MET A 24 -0.40 -2.22 2.00
C MET A 24 -1.39 -2.91 2.95
N GLY A 25 -1.37 -4.24 3.02
CA GLY A 25 -2.20 -5.00 3.95
C GLY A 25 -1.92 -4.69 5.42
N VAL A 26 -0.65 -4.44 5.77
CA VAL A 26 -0.26 -4.02 7.13
C VAL A 26 -0.78 -2.61 7.43
N ILE A 27 -0.63 -1.66 6.50
CA ILE A 27 -1.17 -0.30 6.63
C ILE A 27 -2.68 -0.33 6.84
N PHE A 28 -3.43 -1.07 6.03
CA PHE A 28 -4.89 -1.17 6.17
C PHE A 28 -5.29 -1.77 7.52
N GLY A 29 -4.60 -2.83 7.95
CA GLY A 29 -4.83 -3.44 9.26
C GLY A 29 -4.53 -2.48 10.42
N TYR A 30 -3.49 -1.65 10.30
CA TYR A 30 -3.14 -0.64 11.30
C TYR A 30 -4.15 0.51 11.32
N VAL A 31 -4.53 1.06 10.16
CA VAL A 31 -5.54 2.12 10.05
C VAL A 31 -6.87 1.67 10.63
N LYS A 32 -7.29 0.41 10.39
CA LYS A 32 -8.45 -0.19 11.04
C LYS A 32 -8.31 -0.20 12.57
N HIS A 33 -7.13 -0.59 13.07
CA HIS A 33 -6.88 -0.70 14.50
C HIS A 33 -6.91 0.67 15.18
N TRP A 34 -6.29 1.68 14.55
CA TRP A 34 -6.23 3.06 15.07
C TRP A 34 -7.58 3.78 15.02
N THR A 35 -8.30 3.67 13.90
CA THR A 35 -9.59 4.39 13.72
C THR A 35 -10.79 3.64 14.31
N GLY A 36 -10.64 2.35 14.63
CA GLY A 36 -11.72 1.49 15.11
C GLY A 36 -12.78 1.13 14.05
N THR A 37 -12.67 1.64 12.82
CA THR A 37 -13.67 1.49 11.75
C THR A 37 -13.09 0.83 10.49
N LEU A 38 -13.92 0.08 9.77
CA LEU A 38 -13.56 -0.48 8.46
C LEU A 38 -13.67 0.54 7.32
N TRP A 39 -14.40 1.64 7.50
CA TRP A 39 -14.56 2.65 6.45
C TRP A 39 -13.24 3.35 6.09
N ALA A 40 -12.36 3.56 7.08
CA ALA A 40 -11.07 4.19 6.86
C ALA A 40 -10.14 3.39 5.90
N PRO A 41 -9.87 2.08 6.14
CA PRO A 41 -9.08 1.29 5.19
C PRO A 41 -9.79 1.08 3.85
N ILE A 42 -11.13 1.01 3.81
CA ILE A 42 -11.89 0.94 2.54
C ILE A 42 -11.65 2.19 1.70
N ALA A 43 -11.77 3.39 2.30
CA ALA A 43 -11.52 4.64 1.60
C ALA A 43 -10.07 4.74 1.09
N LEU A 44 -9.11 4.30 1.90
CA LEU A 44 -7.69 4.30 1.51
C LEU A 44 -7.43 3.34 0.34
N HIS A 45 -8.03 2.15 0.35
CA HIS A 45 -7.94 1.20 -0.76
C HIS A 45 -8.59 1.74 -2.04
N PHE A 46 -9.76 2.39 -1.92
CA PHE A 46 -10.42 3.05 -3.04
C PHE A 46 -9.55 4.14 -3.66
N ILE A 47 -8.93 5.01 -2.85
CA ILE A 47 -8.02 6.05 -3.32
C ILE A 47 -6.81 5.43 -4.05
N ASN A 48 -6.22 4.36 -3.51
CA ASN A 48 -5.13 3.66 -4.18
C ASN A 48 -5.53 3.12 -5.56
N ASN A 49 -6.70 2.50 -5.66
CA ASN A 49 -7.20 1.97 -6.93
C ASN A 49 -7.53 3.10 -7.91
N GLY A 50 -8.07 4.22 -7.41
CA GLY A 50 -8.28 5.43 -8.20
C GLY A 50 -6.98 6.02 -8.74
N PHE A 51 -5.90 6.01 -7.95
CA PHE A 51 -4.58 6.44 -8.39
C PHE A 51 -4.00 5.50 -9.47
N ALA A 52 -4.14 4.19 -9.29
CA ALA A 52 -3.71 3.20 -10.29
C ALA A 52 -4.48 3.38 -11.61
N LEU A 53 -5.81 3.59 -11.54
CA LEU A 53 -6.63 3.87 -12.72
C LEU A 53 -6.27 5.21 -13.38
N GLY A 54 -6.06 6.26 -12.59
CA GLY A 54 -5.70 7.58 -13.09
C GLY A 54 -4.35 7.58 -13.81
N THR A 55 -3.35 6.91 -13.23
CA THR A 55 -2.03 6.75 -13.88
C THR A 55 -2.13 5.89 -15.15
N ALA A 56 -2.94 4.84 -15.15
CA ALA A 56 -3.21 4.05 -16.36
C ALA A 56 -3.88 4.87 -17.45
N TYR A 57 -4.87 5.71 -17.11
CA TYR A 57 -5.55 6.58 -18.06
C TYR A 57 -4.57 7.55 -18.74
N LEU A 58 -3.66 8.14 -17.97
CA LEU A 58 -2.58 8.99 -18.51
C LEU A 58 -1.55 8.20 -19.34
N ASN A 59 -1.41 6.90 -19.09
CA ASN A 59 -0.51 5.99 -19.78
C ASN A 59 -1.23 5.18 -20.89
N ASN A 60 -2.12 5.81 -21.65
CA ASN A 60 -2.87 5.18 -22.76
C ASN A 60 -3.63 3.91 -22.36
N GLY A 61 -4.17 3.87 -21.14
CA GLY A 61 -4.89 2.73 -20.60
C GLY A 61 -3.98 1.58 -20.12
N GLN A 62 -2.66 1.72 -20.17
CA GLN A 62 -1.75 0.70 -19.68
C GLN A 62 -1.42 0.94 -18.20
N LEU A 63 -1.64 -0.09 -17.38
CA LEU A 63 -1.18 -0.09 -16.00
C LEU A 63 0.35 0.01 -15.99
N LEU A 64 0.86 0.84 -15.09
CA LEU A 64 2.30 0.92 -14.84
C LEU A 64 2.77 -0.44 -14.34
N SER A 65 3.50 -1.16 -15.19
CA SER A 65 4.11 -2.42 -14.81
C SER A 65 5.32 -2.16 -13.92
N GLU A 66 5.59 -3.06 -12.98
CA GLU A 66 6.75 -2.94 -12.07
C GLU A 66 8.08 -2.84 -12.83
N ARG A 67 8.13 -3.40 -14.04
CA ARG A 67 9.30 -3.28 -14.93
C ARG A 67 9.56 -1.84 -15.36
N SER A 68 8.51 -1.04 -15.51
CA SER A 68 8.61 0.40 -15.81
C SER A 68 9.03 1.19 -14.57
N LEU A 69 8.60 0.76 -13.37
CA LEU A 69 8.85 1.45 -12.11
C LEU A 69 10.27 1.25 -11.57
N ILE A 70 10.93 0.12 -11.84
CA ILE A 70 12.31 -0.16 -11.38
C ILE A 70 13.34 0.80 -12.05
N GLY A 71 12.99 1.46 -13.15
CA GLY A 71 13.82 2.48 -13.81
C GLY A 71 13.54 3.93 -13.39
N ASP A 72 12.43 4.19 -12.70
CA ASP A 72 11.93 5.53 -12.37
C ASP A 72 12.08 5.85 -10.88
N VAL A 73 12.01 7.13 -10.50
CA VAL A 73 12.11 7.61 -9.10
C VAL A 73 10.88 7.31 -8.23
N TRP A 74 9.81 6.81 -8.84
CA TRP A 74 8.52 6.59 -8.18
C TRP A 74 8.53 5.57 -7.03
N PRO A 75 9.30 4.46 -7.08
CA PRO A 75 9.47 3.55 -5.94
C PRO A 75 10.14 4.23 -4.74
N VAL A 76 11.04 5.20 -4.98
CA VAL A 76 11.72 5.95 -3.91
C VAL A 76 10.75 6.87 -3.18
N ILE A 77 9.80 7.48 -3.91
CA ILE A 77 8.70 8.24 -3.29
C ILE A 77 7.83 7.32 -2.43
N GLY A 78 7.61 6.08 -2.87
CA GLY A 78 6.91 5.05 -2.09
C GLY A 78 7.61 4.65 -0.78
N LEU A 79 8.93 4.83 -0.67
CA LEU A 79 9.69 4.59 0.56
C LEU A 79 9.46 5.69 1.62
N LEU A 80 9.01 6.89 1.23
CA LEU A 80 8.75 7.98 2.18
C LEU A 80 7.54 7.72 3.08
N PRO A 81 6.36 7.30 2.56
CA PRO A 81 5.26 6.81 3.39
C PRO A 81 5.63 5.60 4.24
N LEU A 82 6.52 4.74 3.73
CA LEU A 82 7.01 3.55 4.45
C LEU A 82 7.88 3.95 5.65
N ALA A 83 8.85 4.83 5.44
CA ALA A 83 9.69 5.38 6.52
C ALA A 83 8.85 6.16 7.53
N LEU A 84 7.87 6.94 7.07
CA LEU A 84 6.94 7.67 7.91
C LEU A 84 6.06 6.71 8.74
N GLY A 85 5.51 5.67 8.12
CA GLY A 85 4.72 4.65 8.79
C GLY A 85 5.52 3.90 9.87
N LEU A 86 6.75 3.48 9.55
CA LEU A 86 7.65 2.85 10.53
C LEU A 86 8.04 3.81 11.66
N TRP A 87 8.28 5.08 11.35
CA TRP A 87 8.55 6.10 12.37
C TRP A 87 7.36 6.34 13.29
N MET A 88 6.14 6.42 12.75
CA MET A 88 4.91 6.54 13.55
C MET A 88 4.72 5.33 14.46
N LEU A 89 5.01 4.12 13.97
CA LEU A 89 4.97 2.88 14.76
C LEU A 89 6.08 2.79 15.81
N SER A 90 7.21 3.47 15.60
CA SER A 90 8.33 3.51 16.54
C SER A 90 8.11 4.47 17.71
N ARG A 91 7.07 5.32 17.66
CA ARG A 91 6.74 6.19 18.78
C ARG A 91 6.12 5.35 19.90
N PRO A 92 6.74 5.28 21.09
CA PRO A 92 6.14 4.59 22.22
C PRO A 92 4.80 5.27 22.53
N ASN A 93 3.74 4.46 22.64
CA ASN A 93 2.45 4.89 23.16
C ASN A 93 2.69 5.56 24.52
N GLN A 94 2.64 6.90 24.56
CA GLN A 94 2.46 7.61 25.82
C GLN A 94 0.96 7.53 26.14
N ALA A 95 0.57 6.41 26.75
CA ALA A 95 -0.68 6.25 27.47
C ALA A 95 -0.33 5.91 28.92
#